data_AF-A0A3A8ZRT1-F1
#
_entry.id   AF-A0A3A8ZRT1-F1
#
_cell.length_a   1.000
_cell.length_b   1.000
_cell.length_c   1.000
_cell.angle_alpha   90.00
_cell.angle_beta   90.00
_cell.angle_gamma   90.00
#
_symmetry.space_group_name_H-M   'P 1'
#
loop_
_entity.id
_entity.type
_entity.pdbx_description
1 polymer ?
#
loop_
_entity_poly.entity_id
_entity_poly.type
_entity_poly.pdbx_seq_one_letter_code
_entity_poly.pdbx_strand_id
1 'polypeptide(L)'
;MRVKTIVNGKGEPQATEIAIPIEGAGGELGKRAVINLTSLISGLKTMKTEQDVVTHYHIICGFATCCELCGFMTEKSTNDLMHMVEHLVENELARVAAHDSP
;
A
#
# COMPACT_ATOMS: atom_id res chain seq x y z
N MET A 1 -3.64 -12.63 -1.75
CA MET A 1 -4.00 -11.98 -0.46
C MET A 1 -4.46 -12.99 0.59
N ARG A 2 -4.10 -12.78 1.86
CA ARG A 2 -4.61 -13.51 3.04
C ARG A 2 -5.17 -12.47 4.03
N VAL A 3 -6.31 -12.76 4.63
CA VAL A 3 -6.98 -11.86 5.60
C VAL A 3 -7.19 -12.61 6.90
N LYS A 4 -6.83 -11.99 8.02
CA LYS A 4 -6.98 -12.54 9.37
C LYS A 4 -7.55 -11.48 10.31
N THR A 5 -8.64 -11.81 10.99
CA THR A 5 -9.18 -10.97 12.07
C THR A 5 -8.40 -11.23 13.36
N ILE A 6 -7.88 -10.17 13.96
CA ILE A 6 -7.25 -10.18 15.28
C ILE A 6 -8.33 -9.92 16.31
N VAL A 7 -8.48 -10.81 17.28
CA VAL A 7 -9.46 -10.72 18.37
C VAL A 7 -8.76 -10.40 19.69
N ASN A 8 -9.44 -9.65 20.57
CA ASN A 8 -8.94 -9.30 21.90
C ASN A 8 -9.09 -10.49 22.89
N GLY A 9 -8.64 -10.31 24.13
CA GLY A 9 -8.75 -11.34 25.18
C GLY A 9 -10.19 -11.73 25.57
N LYS A 10 -11.20 -11.02 25.07
CA LYS A 10 -12.64 -11.31 25.25
C LYS A 10 -13.27 -11.97 24.01
N GLY A 11 -12.49 -12.22 22.96
CA GLY A 11 -12.98 -12.79 21.69
C GLY A 11 -13.62 -11.78 20.74
N GLU A 12 -13.54 -10.48 21.03
CA GLU A 12 -14.13 -9.43 20.18
C GLU A 12 -13.12 -8.99 19.10
N PRO A 13 -13.56 -8.70 17.86
CA PRO A 13 -12.69 -8.18 16.82
C PRO A 13 -11.99 -6.87 17.21
N GLN A 14 -10.67 -6.81 17.08
CA GLN A 14 -9.85 -5.65 17.40
C GLN A 14 -9.18 -5.05 16.16
N ALA A 15 -8.72 -5.88 15.22
CA ALA A 15 -8.08 -5.43 13.99
C ALA A 15 -8.20 -6.47 12.88
N THR A 16 -7.88 -6.07 11.65
CA THR A 16 -7.73 -6.98 10.51
C THR A 16 -6.32 -6.89 9.98
N GLU A 17 -5.64 -8.03 9.89
CA GLU A 17 -4.35 -8.18 9.24
C GLU A 17 -4.58 -8.66 7.80
N ILE A 18 -4.05 -7.90 6.84
CA ILE A 18 -4.02 -8.29 5.43
C ILE A 18 -2.56 -8.56 5.06
N ALA A 19 -2.27 -9.78 4.61
CA ALA A 19 -0.96 -10.18 4.14
C ALA A 19 -1.00 -10.44 2.63
N ILE A 20 -0.20 -9.69 1.88
CA ILE A 20 -0.07 -9.84 0.43
C ILE A 20 1.28 -10.49 0.14
N PRO A 21 1.31 -11.76 -0.29
CA PRO A 21 2.56 -12.37 -0.72
C PRO A 21 3.03 -11.69 -2.00
N ILE A 22 4.24 -11.14 -1.96
CA ILE A 22 4.90 -10.57 -3.12
C ILE A 22 5.82 -11.63 -3.72
N GLU A 23 5.52 -12.03 -4.95
CA GLU A 23 6.27 -13.01 -5.72
C GLU A 23 6.92 -12.31 -6.91
N GLY A 24 8.15 -12.70 -7.25
CA GLY A 24 8.90 -12.14 -8.36
C GLY A 24 10.35 -12.63 -8.40
N ALA A 25 11.12 -12.09 -9.34
CA ALA A 25 12.53 -12.33 -9.56
C ALA A 25 13.37 -11.08 -9.20
N GLY A 26 14.67 -11.07 -9.52
CA GLY A 26 15.52 -9.88 -9.34
C GLY A 26 16.42 -9.88 -8.10
N GLY A 27 16.40 -10.96 -7.30
CA GLY A 27 17.35 -11.17 -6.21
C GLY A 27 17.37 -10.01 -5.21
N GLU A 28 18.56 -9.56 -4.83
CA GLU A 28 18.73 -8.47 -3.85
C GLU A 28 18.20 -7.12 -4.36
N LEU A 29 18.36 -6.84 -5.65
CA LEU A 29 17.87 -5.60 -6.26
C LEU A 29 16.34 -5.55 -6.23
N GLY A 30 15.68 -6.63 -6.65
CA GLY A 30 14.22 -6.73 -6.63
C GLY A 30 13.65 -6.61 -5.23
N LYS A 31 14.25 -7.28 -4.24
CA LYS A 31 13.88 -7.15 -2.82
C LYS A 31 13.97 -5.69 -2.35
N ARG A 32 15.06 -5.01 -2.66
CA ARG A 32 15.23 -3.60 -2.28
C ARG A 32 14.22 -2.68 -2.94
N ALA A 33 13.90 -2.92 -4.22
CA ALA A 33 12.86 -2.18 -4.92
C ALA A 33 11.49 -2.36 -4.23
N VAL A 34 11.11 -3.60 -3.91
CA VAL A 34 9.85 -3.89 -3.19
C VAL A 34 9.84 -3.24 -1.80
N ILE A 35 10.95 -3.27 -1.05
CA ILE A 35 11.06 -2.57 0.24
C ILE A 35 10.85 -1.06 0.07
N ASN A 36 11.46 -0.45 -0.95
CA ASN A 36 11.25 0.97 -1.24
C ASN A 36 9.78 1.26 -1.59
N LEU A 37 9.12 0.39 -2.36
CA LEU A 37 7.69 0.48 -2.64
C LEU A 37 6.85 0.45 -1.35
N THR A 38 7.14 -0.45 -0.42
CA THR A 38 6.44 -0.49 0.89
C THR A 38 6.67 0.79 1.71
N SER A 39 7.84 1.42 1.57
CA SER A 39 8.15 2.69 2.22
C SER A 39 7.37 3.85 1.60
N LEU A 40 7.23 3.86 0.27
CA LEU A 40 6.36 4.81 -0.43
C LEU A 40 4.90 4.67 0.04
N ILE A 41 4.36 3.45 0.10
CA ILE A 41 3.00 3.21 0.59
C ILE A 41 2.82 3.70 2.03
N SER A 42 3.79 3.44 2.91
CA SER A 42 3.77 3.93 4.30
C SER A 42 3.77 5.47 4.39
N GLY A 43 4.39 6.13 3.41
CA GLY A 43 4.44 7.58 3.30
C GLY A 43 3.09 8.27 3.05
N LEU A 44 2.05 7.55 2.60
CA LEU A 44 0.71 8.12 2.44
C LEU A 44 0.20 8.81 3.72
N LYS A 45 0.54 8.25 4.89
CA LYS A 45 0.16 8.78 6.21
C LYS A 45 0.75 10.15 6.55
N THR A 46 1.80 10.58 5.85
CA THR A 46 2.48 11.85 6.11
C THR A 46 2.00 12.97 5.19
N MET A 47 1.15 12.65 4.20
CA MET A 47 0.56 13.62 3.29
C MET A 47 -0.40 14.56 4.03
N LYS A 48 -0.39 15.84 3.66
CA LYS A 48 -1.12 16.88 4.39
C LYS A 48 -2.37 17.35 3.66
N THR A 49 -2.33 17.34 2.33
CA THR A 49 -3.43 17.79 1.47
C THR A 49 -3.91 16.66 0.57
N GLU A 50 -5.13 16.78 0.04
CA GLU A 50 -5.65 15.84 -0.97
C GLU A 50 -4.71 15.76 -2.19
N GLN A 51 -4.19 16.90 -2.63
CA GLN A 51 -3.25 16.96 -3.74
C GLN A 51 -1.96 16.18 -3.47
N ASP A 52 -1.42 16.25 -2.25
CA ASP A 52 -0.24 15.48 -1.85
C ASP A 52 -0.54 13.98 -1.89
N VAL A 53 -1.70 13.55 -1.36
CA VAL A 53 -2.14 12.14 -1.38
C VAL A 53 -2.24 11.64 -2.82
N VAL A 54 -2.91 12.37 -3.70
CA VAL A 54 -3.08 11.99 -5.11
C VAL A 54 -1.72 11.97 -5.83
N THR A 55 -0.87 12.96 -5.62
CA THR A 55 0.47 13.00 -6.24
C THR A 55 1.32 11.81 -5.81
N HIS A 56 1.31 11.49 -4.51
CA HIS A 56 2.06 10.38 -3.95
C HIS A 56 1.52 9.03 -4.40
N TYR A 57 0.20 8.88 -4.56
CA TYR A 57 -0.42 7.70 -5.17
C TYR A 57 0.09 7.43 -6.59
N HIS A 58 0.21 8.47 -7.44
CA HIS A 58 0.75 8.31 -8.79
C HIS A 58 2.22 7.85 -8.80
N ILE A 59 3.02 8.30 -7.83
CA ILE A 59 4.40 7.81 -7.64
C ILE A 59 4.40 6.32 -7.31
N ILE A 60 3.52 5.88 -6.40
CA ILE A 60 3.35 4.47 -6.06
C ILE A 60 2.95 3.65 -7.30
N CYS A 61 1.98 4.12 -8.08
CA CYS A 61 1.54 3.45 -9.31
C CYS A 61 2.69 3.25 -10.32
N GLY A 62 3.45 4.31 -10.58
CA GLY A 62 4.60 4.25 -11.49
C GLY A 62 5.68 3.30 -10.98
N PHE A 63 5.96 3.32 -9.68
CA PHE A 63 6.96 2.44 -9.07
C PHE A 63 6.52 0.97 -9.08
N ALA A 64 5.24 0.69 -8.80
CA ALA A 64 4.66 -0.66 -8.86
C ALA A 64 4.71 -1.21 -10.30
N THR A 65 4.35 -0.39 -11.29
CA THR A 65 4.46 -0.74 -12.71
C THR A 65 5.90 -1.06 -13.10
N CYS A 66 6.87 -0.28 -12.61
CA CYS A 66 8.29 -0.56 -12.83
C CYS A 66 8.72 -1.89 -12.20
N CYS A 67 8.26 -2.19 -10.99
CA CYS A 67 8.55 -3.47 -10.33
C CYS A 67 7.98 -4.66 -11.11
N GLU A 68 6.78 -4.51 -11.67
CA GLU A 68 6.19 -5.54 -12.53
C GLU A 68 6.97 -5.75 -13.82
N LEU A 69 7.23 -4.68 -14.57
CA LEU A 69 7.92 -4.75 -15.87
C LEU A 69 9.38 -5.25 -15.73
N CYS A 70 10.04 -4.94 -14.61
CA CYS A 70 11.37 -5.47 -14.28
C CYS A 70 11.35 -6.92 -13.78
N GLY A 71 10.16 -7.51 -13.61
CA GLY A 71 9.97 -8.86 -13.09
C GLY A 71 10.23 -9.00 -11.59
N PHE A 72 10.30 -7.89 -10.84
CA PHE A 72 10.45 -7.91 -9.37
C PHE A 72 9.14 -8.26 -8.66
N MET A 73 8.03 -8.06 -9.34
CA MET A 73 6.70 -8.47 -8.92
C MET A 73 6.00 -9.16 -10.09
N THR A 74 5.21 -10.20 -9.83
CA THR A 74 4.25 -10.72 -10.82
C THR A 74 3.08 -9.76 -10.97
N GLU A 75 2.42 -9.77 -12.13
CA GLU A 75 1.18 -9.01 -12.38
C GLU A 75 0.14 -9.23 -11.28
N LYS A 76 -0.03 -10.48 -10.84
CA LYS A 76 -0.94 -10.82 -9.74
C LYS A 76 -0.53 -10.15 -8.43
N SER A 77 0.77 -10.17 -8.08
CA SER A 77 1.27 -9.48 -6.89
C SER A 77 1.11 -7.96 -6.99
N THR A 78 1.27 -7.38 -8.17
CA THR A 78 1.01 -5.95 -8.43
C THR A 78 -0.46 -5.63 -8.21
N ASN A 79 -1.36 -6.38 -8.83
CA ASN A 79 -2.80 -6.16 -8.71
C ASN A 79 -3.30 -6.30 -7.26
N ASP A 80 -2.88 -7.37 -6.56
CA ASP A 80 -3.22 -7.55 -5.14
C ASP A 80 -2.72 -6.35 -4.30
N LEU A 81 -1.50 -5.87 -4.54
CA LEU A 81 -0.92 -4.71 -3.84
C LEU A 81 -1.69 -3.43 -4.15
N MET A 82 -2.00 -3.17 -5.43
CA MET A 82 -2.64 -1.93 -5.86
C MET A 82 -4.05 -1.78 -5.30
N HIS A 83 -4.85 -2.87 -5.22
CA HIS A 83 -6.16 -2.81 -4.56
C HIS A 83 -6.05 -2.39 -3.09
N MET A 84 -5.03 -2.86 -2.37
CA MET A 84 -4.79 -2.41 -0.99
C MET A 84 -4.36 -0.94 -0.95
N VAL A 85 -3.51 -0.51 -1.87
CA VAL A 85 -3.08 0.90 -1.96
C VAL A 85 -4.26 1.83 -2.22
N GLU A 86 -5.18 1.45 -3.10
CA GLU A 86 -6.40 2.22 -3.38
C GLU A 86 -7.22 2.44 -2.10
N HIS A 87 -7.48 1.39 -1.32
CA HIS A 87 -8.16 1.53 -0.03
C HIS A 87 -7.39 2.42 0.97
N LEU A 88 -6.06 2.34 0.99
CA LEU A 88 -5.26 3.22 1.85
C LEU A 88 -5.36 4.67 1.39
N VAL A 89 -5.35 4.93 0.08
CA VAL A 89 -5.52 6.27 -0.49
C VAL A 89 -6.89 6.84 -0.16
N GLU A 90 -7.97 6.06 -0.29
CA GLU A 90 -9.32 6.47 0.10
C GLU A 90 -9.38 6.91 1.58
N ASN A 91 -8.76 6.12 2.47
CA ASN A 91 -8.68 6.46 3.90
C ASN A 91 -7.92 7.75 4.14
N GLU A 92 -6.79 7.95 3.46
CA GLU A 92 -5.95 9.13 3.63
C GLU A 92 -6.59 10.38 3.02
N LEU A 93 -7.31 10.26 1.90
CA LEU A 93 -8.13 11.33 1.34
C LEU A 93 -9.22 11.77 2.34
N ALA A 94 -9.94 10.81 2.93
CA ALA A 94 -10.94 11.12 3.95
C ALA A 94 -10.31 11.79 5.19
N ARG A 95 -9.11 11.35 5.60
CA ARG A 95 -8.38 11.95 6.73
C ARG A 95 -8.01 13.40 6.45
N VAL A 96 -7.39 13.70 5.31
CA VAL A 96 -6.96 15.08 5.01
C VAL A 96 -8.14 16.01 4.77
N ALA A 97 -9.22 15.53 4.14
CA ALA A 97 -10.45 16.32 3.95
C ALA A 97 -11.11 16.72 5.30
N ALA A 98 -11.04 15.84 6.31
CA ALA A 98 -11.53 16.14 7.65
C ALA A 98 -10.68 17.18 8.40
N HIS A 99 -9.41 17.36 8.03
CA HIS A 99 -8.53 18.39 8.58
C HIS A 99 -8.64 19.74 7.87
N ASP A 100 -9.15 19.76 6.65
CA ASP A 100 -9.40 20.98 5.85
C ASP A 100 -10.82 21.57 6.08
N SER A 101 -11.65 20.93 6.92
CA SER A 101 -12.93 21.49 7.35
C SER A 101 -12.74 22.52 8.49
N PRO A 102 -13.29 23.75 8.37
CA PRO A 102 -13.08 24.85 9.31
C PRO A 102 -13.68 24.62 10.70
#